data_AF-A0A7C5GJP2-F1
#
_entry.id   AF-A0A7C5GJP2-F1
#
_cell.length_a   1.000
_cell.length_b   1.000
_cell.length_c   1.000
_cell.angle_alpha   90.00
_cell.angle_beta   90.00
_cell.angle_gamma   90.00
#
_symmetry.space_group_name_H-M   'P 1'
#
loop_
_entity.id
_entity.type
_entity.pdbx_description
1 polymer ?
#
loop_
_entity_poly.entity_id
_entity_poly.type
_entity_poly.pdbx_seq_one_letter_code
_entity_poly.pdbx_strand_id
1 'polypeptide(L)'
;MSKNSSFLWVSFFERLYFKPNISDWILIIFLSPISFIFGVIMFLRRVLTPKRDYNIPIVSIGNLTVGGSGKTPFVISLASKYSSVYIISRGYGRESKGLVEVSRDGQILCDVFQSGDEPMLIAKSLLNA
;
A
#
# COMPACT_ATOMS: atom_id res chain seq x y z
N MET A 1 6.12 29.85 3.23
CA MET A 1 4.89 30.02 4.07
C MET A 1 3.95 28.80 4.07
N SER A 2 4.38 27.58 3.67
CA SER A 2 3.50 26.37 3.56
C SER A 2 3.67 25.32 4.69
N LYS A 3 4.58 25.53 5.66
CA LYS A 3 4.90 24.52 6.69
C LYS A 3 3.88 24.42 7.83
N ASN A 4 3.05 25.44 8.07
CA ASN A 4 2.13 25.44 9.22
C ASN A 4 0.85 24.61 8.99
N SER A 5 0.36 24.54 7.75
CA SER A 5 -0.86 23.80 7.46
C SER A 5 -0.63 22.29 7.56
N SER A 6 0.46 21.76 7.00
CA SER A 6 0.80 20.33 7.08
C SER A 6 0.97 19.87 8.54
N PHE A 7 1.58 20.69 9.38
CA PHE A 7 1.74 20.38 10.82
C PHE A 7 0.40 20.34 11.57
N LEU A 8 -0.52 21.25 11.26
CA LEU A 8 -1.88 21.27 11.83
C LEU A 8 -2.69 20.03 11.40
N TRP A 9 -2.55 19.59 10.15
CA TRP A 9 -3.21 18.39 9.66
C TRP A 9 -2.66 17.11 10.30
N VAL A 10 -1.33 16.97 10.40
CA VAL A 10 -0.70 15.81 11.03
C VAL A 10 -1.10 15.70 12.50
N SER A 11 -1.03 16.81 13.25
CA SER A 11 -1.42 16.84 14.67
C SER A 11 -2.92 16.59 14.89
N PHE A 12 -3.77 16.99 13.94
CA PHE A 12 -5.19 16.64 13.96
C PHE A 12 -5.42 15.13 13.84
N PHE A 13 -4.81 14.48 12.85
CA PHE A 13 -4.98 13.03 12.65
C PHE A 13 -4.38 12.21 13.78
N GLU A 14 -3.19 12.58 14.29
CA GLU A 14 -2.59 11.91 15.44
C GLU A 14 -3.49 11.99 16.68
N ARG A 15 -4.06 13.18 16.95
CA ARG A 15 -5.00 13.35 18.05
C ARG A 15 -6.25 12.49 17.86
N LEU A 16 -6.85 12.53 16.67
CA LEU A 16 -8.03 11.74 16.34
C LEU A 16 -7.79 10.23 16.51
N TYR A 17 -6.59 9.76 16.18
CA TYR A 17 -6.25 8.32 16.21
C TYR A 17 -5.82 7.81 17.59
N PHE A 18 -5.05 8.59 18.35
CA PHE A 18 -4.44 8.12 19.62
C PHE A 18 -5.13 8.64 20.88
N LYS A 19 -5.68 9.86 20.86
CA LYS A 19 -6.27 10.49 22.05
C LYS A 19 -7.41 11.45 21.67
N PRO A 20 -8.56 10.92 21.20
CA PRO A 20 -9.66 11.74 20.72
C PRO A 20 -10.31 12.54 21.85
N ASN A 21 -10.56 13.82 21.59
CA ASN A 21 -11.34 14.69 22.48
C ASN A 21 -12.85 14.52 22.22
N ILE A 22 -13.69 15.15 23.06
CA ILE A 22 -15.15 15.10 22.93
C ILE A 22 -15.63 15.58 21.55
N SER A 23 -14.99 16.62 20.98
CA SER A 23 -15.30 17.11 19.63
C SER A 23 -14.99 16.09 18.54
N ASP A 24 -13.91 15.33 18.70
CA ASP A 24 -13.47 14.32 17.75
C ASP A 24 -14.45 13.13 17.76
N TRP A 25 -15.00 12.78 18.93
CA TRP A 25 -16.05 11.78 19.05
C TRP A 25 -17.34 12.16 18.31
N ILE A 26 -17.75 13.43 18.36
CA ILE A 26 -18.91 13.92 17.60
C ILE A 26 -18.68 13.73 16.09
N LEU A 27 -17.47 14.07 15.61
CA LEU A 27 -17.08 13.88 14.21
C LEU A 27 -17.07 12.40 13.82
N ILE A 28 -16.54 11.52 14.68
CA ILE A 28 -16.52 10.07 14.45
C ILE A 28 -17.94 9.52 14.32
N ILE A 29 -18.86 9.92 15.21
CA ILE A 29 -20.25 9.48 15.16
C ILE A 29 -20.89 9.94 13.84
N PHE A 30 -20.65 11.18 13.43
CA PHE A 30 -21.16 11.72 12.17
C PHE A 30 -20.60 11.00 10.93
N LEU A 31 -19.33 10.58 10.96
CA LEU A 31 -18.68 9.82 9.87
C LEU A 31 -18.96 8.31 9.92
N SER A 32 -19.44 7.78 11.05
CA SER A 32 -19.72 6.36 11.25
C SER A 32 -20.73 5.76 10.24
N PRO A 33 -21.85 6.41 9.85
CA PRO A 33 -22.73 5.83 8.81
C PRO A 33 -22.02 5.71 7.47
N ILE A 34 -21.16 6.67 7.11
CA ILE A 34 -20.36 6.61 5.87
C ILE A 34 -19.36 5.45 5.94
N SER A 35 -18.71 5.27 7.09
CA SER A 35 -17.81 4.14 7.33
C SER A 35 -18.53 2.79 7.21
N PHE A 36 -19.74 2.68 7.75
CA PHE A 36 -20.57 1.48 7.63
C PHE A 36 -20.93 1.17 6.18
N ILE A 37 -21.39 2.17 5.42
CA ILE A 37 -21.71 2.03 3.99
C ILE A 37 -20.47 1.56 3.21
N PHE A 38 -19.31 2.19 3.46
CA PHE A 38 -18.05 1.76 2.85
C PHE A 38 -17.71 0.31 3.18
N GLY A 39 -17.90 -0.10 4.43
CA GLY A 39 -17.71 -1.48 4.89
C GLY A 39 -18.62 -2.47 4.15
N VAL A 40 -19.90 -2.15 4.01
CA VAL A 40 -20.87 -2.96 3.26
C VAL A 40 -20.46 -3.08 1.78
N ILE A 41 -20.08 -1.98 1.14
CA ILE A 41 -19.62 -1.99 -0.27
C ILE A 41 -18.37 -2.86 -0.44
N MET A 42 -17.37 -2.73 0.46
CA MET A 42 -16.17 -3.57 0.40
C MET A 42 -16.46 -5.05 0.67
N PHE A 43 -17.39 -5.35 1.56
CA PHE A 43 -17.85 -6.72 1.81
C PHE A 43 -18.52 -7.31 0.57
N LEU A 44 -19.48 -6.60 -0.03
CA LEU A 44 -20.13 -7.02 -1.27
C LEU A 44 -19.11 -7.21 -2.39
N ARG A 45 -18.17 -6.28 -2.58
CA ARG A 45 -17.09 -6.41 -3.57
C ARG A 45 -16.26 -7.67 -3.35
N ARG A 46 -15.93 -8.01 -2.11
CA ARG A 46 -15.17 -9.23 -1.77
C ARG A 46 -15.93 -10.49 -2.15
N VAL A 47 -17.24 -10.55 -1.90
CA VAL A 47 -18.08 -11.70 -2.21
C VAL A 47 -18.32 -11.84 -3.73
N LEU A 48 -18.52 -10.72 -4.43
CA LEU A 48 -18.82 -10.70 -5.85
C LEU A 48 -17.59 -10.85 -6.75
N THR A 49 -16.37 -10.61 -6.25
CA THR A 49 -15.15 -10.73 -7.06
C THR A 49 -14.86 -12.20 -7.36
N PRO A 50 -14.83 -12.62 -8.63
CA PRO A 50 -14.53 -14.01 -8.98
C PRO A 50 -13.10 -14.36 -8.59
N LYS A 51 -12.93 -15.51 -7.94
CA LYS A 51 -11.60 -16.06 -7.65
C LYS A 51 -10.99 -16.56 -8.96
N ARG A 52 -9.76 -16.15 -9.24
CA ARG A 52 -8.96 -16.67 -10.36
C ARG A 52 -7.84 -17.51 -9.79
N ASP A 53 -7.74 -18.73 -10.29
CA ASP A 53 -6.60 -19.60 -10.01
C ASP A 53 -5.63 -19.51 -11.19
N TYR A 54 -4.35 -19.30 -10.87
CA TYR A 54 -3.27 -19.18 -11.84
C TYR A 54 -2.36 -20.40 -11.84
N ASN A 55 -2.68 -21.43 -11.04
CA ASN A 55 -1.93 -22.67 -10.92
C ASN A 55 -0.45 -22.49 -10.53
N ILE A 56 -0.15 -21.37 -9.85
CA ILE A 56 1.15 -21.02 -9.28
C ILE A 56 0.96 -20.60 -7.81
N PRO A 57 1.93 -20.84 -6.93
CA PRO A 57 1.87 -20.36 -5.55
C PRO A 57 1.87 -18.82 -5.50
N ILE A 58 0.82 -18.22 -4.95
CA ILE A 58 0.69 -16.77 -4.80
C ILE A 58 0.62 -16.40 -3.32
N VAL A 59 1.52 -15.53 -2.88
CA VAL A 59 1.52 -14.95 -1.53
C VAL A 59 1.11 -13.48 -1.62
N SER A 60 -0.03 -13.13 -1.01
CA SER A 60 -0.49 -11.75 -0.93
C SER A 60 -0.03 -11.10 0.37
N ILE A 61 0.72 -10.00 0.27
CA ILE A 61 1.19 -9.22 1.42
C ILE A 61 0.45 -7.89 1.44
N GLY A 62 -0.34 -7.67 2.49
CA GLY A 62 -1.19 -6.49 2.65
C GLY A 62 -1.25 -6.02 4.09
N ASN A 63 -1.98 -4.94 4.33
CA ASN A 63 -2.27 -4.44 5.67
C ASN A 63 -3.73 -3.98 5.74
N LEU A 64 -4.29 -4.00 6.95
CA LEU A 64 -5.64 -3.52 7.24
C LEU A 64 -5.72 -2.00 7.42
N THR A 65 -4.60 -1.36 7.76
CA THR A 65 -4.52 0.09 7.98
C THR A 65 -3.77 0.81 6.85
N VAL A 66 -4.17 2.05 6.60
CA VAL A 66 -3.44 3.00 5.75
C VAL A 66 -2.26 3.56 6.54
N GLY A 67 -1.07 3.56 5.93
CA GLY A 67 0.17 4.02 6.55
C GLY A 67 1.34 3.04 6.40
N GLY A 68 2.47 3.42 7.00
CA GLY A 68 3.71 2.66 7.02
C GLY A 68 3.62 1.46 7.96
N SER A 69 3.18 0.32 7.43
CA SER A 69 2.95 -0.90 8.22
C SER A 69 4.02 -1.97 8.02
N GLY A 70 5.23 -1.58 7.61
CA GLY A 70 6.35 -2.50 7.42
C GLY A 70 6.20 -3.52 6.27
N LYS A 71 5.22 -3.34 5.37
CA LYS A 71 5.00 -4.25 4.22
C LYS A 71 6.25 -4.40 3.36
N THR A 72 6.88 -3.29 2.98
CA THR A 72 8.02 -3.30 2.06
C THR A 72 9.24 -4.04 2.64
N PRO A 73 9.69 -3.75 3.89
CA PRO A 73 10.74 -4.57 4.53
C PRO A 73 10.39 -6.05 4.63
N PHE A 74 9.13 -6.38 4.93
CA PHE A 74 8.68 -7.77 5.02
C PHE A 74 8.72 -8.47 3.65
N VAL A 75 8.27 -7.81 2.58
CA VAL A 75 8.35 -8.32 1.20
C VAL A 75 9.80 -8.63 0.83
N ILE A 76 10.72 -7.70 1.08
CA ILE A 76 12.16 -7.88 0.79
C ILE A 76 12.73 -9.06 1.57
N SER A 77 12.45 -9.13 2.88
CA SER A 77 12.93 -10.21 3.74
C SER A 77 12.36 -11.59 3.38
N LEU A 78 11.12 -11.65 2.88
CA LEU A 78 10.54 -12.90 2.42
C LEU A 78 11.10 -13.30 1.05
N ALA A 79 11.14 -12.37 0.10
CA ALA A 79 11.58 -12.63 -1.27
C ALA A 79 13.06 -13.03 -1.35
N SER A 80 13.92 -12.49 -0.47
CA SER A 80 15.34 -12.86 -0.42
C SER A 80 15.60 -14.32 -0.05
N LYS A 81 14.60 -15.05 0.47
CA LYS A 81 14.71 -16.48 0.82
C LYS A 81 14.47 -17.42 -0.36
N TYR A 82 14.13 -16.90 -1.53
CA TYR A 82 13.75 -17.69 -2.70
C TYR A 82 14.53 -17.23 -3.93
N SER A 83 14.94 -18.17 -4.78
CA SER A 83 15.80 -17.89 -5.93
C SER A 83 15.05 -17.35 -7.16
N SER A 84 13.75 -17.65 -7.28
CA SER A 84 12.93 -17.30 -8.45
C SER A 84 11.57 -16.79 -7.98
N VAL A 85 11.47 -15.49 -7.74
CA VAL A 85 10.25 -14.83 -7.27
C VAL A 85 9.93 -13.65 -8.17
N TYR A 86 8.65 -13.52 -8.51
CA TYR A 86 8.12 -12.34 -9.17
C TYR A 86 7.33 -11.52 -8.15
N ILE A 87 7.65 -10.24 -8.06
CA ILE A 87 6.96 -9.31 -7.15
C ILE A 87 6.07 -8.40 -7.98
N ILE A 88 4.77 -8.46 -7.70
CA ILE A 88 3.79 -7.56 -8.31
C ILE A 88 3.46 -6.46 -7.31
N SER A 89 3.76 -5.22 -7.67
CA SER A 89 3.40 -4.04 -6.90
C SER A 89 2.49 -3.11 -7.71
N ARG A 90 1.72 -2.29 -7.00
CA ARG A 90 0.77 -1.34 -7.60
C ARG A 90 1.48 -0.18 -8.30
N GLY A 91 2.72 0.14 -7.90
CA GLY A 91 3.47 1.28 -8.42
C GLY A 91 2.85 2.61 -8.02
N TYR A 92 2.64 2.82 -6.71
CA TYR A 92 2.06 4.06 -6.20
C TYR A 92 2.97 5.26 -6.54
N GLY A 93 2.38 6.36 -7.01
CA GLY A 93 3.10 7.59 -7.34
C GLY A 93 3.80 7.61 -8.70
N ARG A 94 3.73 6.54 -9.50
CA ARG A 94 4.32 6.50 -10.85
C ARG A 94 3.48 7.27 -11.88
N GLU A 95 4.14 7.79 -12.90
CA GLU A 95 3.51 8.49 -14.03
C GLU A 95 3.11 7.53 -15.16
N SER A 96 3.74 6.35 -15.22
CA SER A 96 3.47 5.33 -16.23
C SER A 96 2.09 4.66 -16.03
N LYS A 97 1.58 4.05 -17.11
CA LYS A 97 0.32 3.29 -17.12
C LYS A 97 0.55 1.87 -17.63
N GLY A 98 -0.30 0.94 -17.20
CA GLY A 98 -0.22 -0.46 -17.62
C GLY A 98 0.80 -1.29 -16.83
N LEU A 99 1.16 -2.46 -17.37
CA LEU A 99 2.19 -3.31 -16.78
C LEU A 99 3.56 -2.72 -17.12
N VAL A 100 4.42 -2.59 -16.11
CA VAL A 100 5.81 -2.13 -16.26
C VAL A 100 6.70 -3.12 -15.55
N GLU A 101 7.70 -3.61 -16.26
CA GLU A 101 8.76 -4.44 -15.69
C GLU A 101 9.84 -3.52 -15.13
N VAL A 102 10.04 -3.58 -13.81
CA VAL A 102 10.94 -2.66 -13.09
C VAL A 102 12.36 -3.23 -12.98
N SER A 103 12.46 -4.53 -12.74
CA SER A 103 13.71 -5.26 -12.60
C SER A 103 13.59 -6.64 -13.25
N ARG A 104 14.73 -7.15 -13.70
CA ARG A 104 14.88 -8.55 -14.12
C ARG A 104 16.25 -9.03 -13.68
N ASP A 105 16.28 -10.08 -12.86
CA ASP A 105 17.51 -10.70 -12.36
C ASP A 105 18.48 -9.67 -11.73
N GLY A 106 17.93 -8.73 -10.95
CA GLY A 106 18.69 -7.66 -10.29
C GLY A 106 19.07 -6.48 -11.20
N GLN A 107 18.72 -6.51 -12.49
CA GLN A 107 18.95 -5.40 -13.41
C GLN A 107 17.74 -4.48 -13.46
N ILE A 108 17.93 -3.22 -13.06
CA ILE A 108 16.90 -2.18 -13.12
C ILE A 108 16.64 -1.80 -14.59
N LEU A 109 15.38 -1.89 -15.02
CA LEU A 109 14.97 -1.68 -16.42
C LEU A 109 14.29 -0.33 -16.66
N CYS A 110 13.85 0.36 -15.61
CA CYS A 110 13.16 1.64 -15.72
C CYS A 110 13.56 2.63 -14.62
N ASP A 111 13.16 3.88 -14.77
CA ASP A 111 13.40 4.92 -13.77
C ASP A 111 12.33 4.94 -12.66
N VAL A 112 12.51 5.83 -11.69
CA VAL A 112 11.60 6.00 -10.55
C VAL A 112 10.25 6.58 -10.99
N PHE A 113 10.24 7.45 -12.00
CA PHE A 113 9.00 8.03 -12.52
C PHE A 113 8.11 6.95 -13.16
N GLN A 114 8.72 5.94 -13.78
CA GLN A 114 8.00 4.81 -14.37
C GLN A 114 7.67 3.70 -13.37
N SER A 115 8.53 3.42 -12.40
CA SER A 115 8.31 2.34 -11.42
C SER A 115 7.47 2.78 -10.21
N GLY A 116 7.67 4.01 -9.73
CA GLY A 116 7.29 4.47 -8.41
C GLY A 116 8.33 4.11 -7.34
N ASP A 117 8.25 4.77 -6.19
CA ASP A 117 9.26 4.65 -5.14
C ASP A 117 9.33 3.25 -4.53
N GLU A 118 8.17 2.64 -4.22
CA GLU A 118 8.13 1.31 -3.58
C GLU A 118 8.69 0.20 -4.48
N PRO A 119 8.30 0.06 -5.77
CA PRO A 119 8.87 -0.97 -6.64
C PRO A 119 10.36 -0.78 -6.89
N MET A 120 10.81 0.48 -7.06
CA MET A 120 12.23 0.77 -7.20
C MET A 120 13.03 0.36 -5.96
N LEU A 121 12.50 0.66 -4.76
CA LEU A 121 13.16 0.28 -3.51
C LEU A 121 13.28 -1.24 -3.38
N ILE A 122 12.23 -1.98 -3.71
CA ILE A 122 12.24 -3.46 -3.68
C ILE A 122 13.27 -3.98 -4.68
N ALA A 123 13.24 -3.50 -5.92
CA ALA A 123 14.15 -3.92 -6.99
C ALA A 123 15.62 -3.67 -6.61
N LYS A 124 15.95 -2.52 -6.02
CA LYS A 124 17.32 -2.24 -5.55
C LYS A 124 17.75 -3.07 -4.35
N SER A 125 16.81 -3.61 -3.58
CA SER A 125 17.09 -4.38 -2.37
C SER A 125 17.24 -5.88 -2.63
N LEU A 126 16.83 -6.36 -3.80
CA LEU A 126 16.84 -7.77 -4.18
C LEU A 126 17.74 -7.97 -5.40
N LEU A 127 18.80 -8.74 -5.24
CA LEU A 127 19.78 -9.00 -6.31
C LEU A 127 19.31 -10.06 -7.32
N ASN A 128 18.16 -10.67 -7.07
CA ASN A 128 17.62 -11.85 -7.75
C ASN A 128 16.18 -11.66 -8.24
N ALA A 129 15.67 -10.42 -8.20
CA ALA A 129 14.30 -10.06 -8.56
C ALA A 129 14.24 -8.99 -9.66
#